data_AF-A0A1F4F8U0-F1
#
_entry.id   AF-A0A1F4F8U0-F1
#
_cell.length_a   1.000
_cell.length_b   1.000
_cell.length_c   1.000
_cell.angle_alpha   90.00
_cell.angle_beta   90.00
_cell.angle_gamma   90.00
#
_symmetry.space_group_name_H-M   'P 1'
#
loop_
_entity.id
_entity.type
_entity.pdbx_description
1 polymer ?
#
loop_
_entity_poly.entity_id
_entity_poly.type
_entity_poly.pdbx_seq_one_letter_code
_entity_poly.pdbx_strand_id
1 'polypeptide(L)' 'MPRTTLTLDRDAYALARRYASARRLRLSQAVSELVRRGLESRRPVREENGLVVFDLPSDSPPVTPEDVRRADED' A
#
# COMPACT_ATOMS: atom_id res chain seq x y z
N MET A 1 -10.91 -0.59 23.12
CA MET A 1 -9.67 -0.95 22.40
C MET A 1 -8.54 -1.03 23.41
N PRO A 2 -7.66 -2.04 23.36
CA PRO A 2 -6.51 -2.13 24.25
C PRO A 2 -5.57 -0.93 24.04
N ARG A 3 -4.90 -0.50 25.11
CA ARG A 3 -3.84 0.53 25.07
C ARG A 3 -2.50 -0.18 25.15
N THR A 4 -1.65 0.07 24.17
CA THR A 4 -0.34 -0.58 24.04
C THR A 4 0.72 0.49 23.82
N THR A 5 1.89 0.31 24.42
CA THR A 5 3.09 1.09 24.12
C THR A 5 3.88 0.33 23.06
N LEU A 6 4.21 0.99 21.95
CA LEU A 6 4.98 0.41 20.84
C LEU A 6 6.13 1.35 20.51
N THR A 7 7.32 0.79 20.36
CA THR A 7 8.48 1.51 19.80
C THR A 7 8.38 1.46 18.27
N LEU A 8 8.49 2.62 17.62
CA LEU A 8 8.52 2.74 16.15
C LEU A 8 9.91 3.18 15.71
N ASP A 9 10.39 2.59 14.62
CA ASP A 9 11.53 3.13 13.91
C ASP A 9 11.23 4.55 13.43
N ARG A 10 12.29 5.36 13.29
CA ARG A 10 12.17 6.80 13.03
C ARG A 10 11.40 7.10 11.74
N ASP A 11 11.65 6.31 10.71
CA ASP A 11 11.00 6.38 9.40
C ASP A 11 9.53 5.94 9.47
N ALA A 12 9.23 4.83 10.14
CA ALA A 12 7.87 4.36 10.37
C ALA A 12 7.04 5.40 11.13
N TYR A 13 7.60 6.03 12.17
CA TYR A 13 6.96 7.14 12.89
C TYR A 13 6.70 8.34 11.98
N ALA A 14 7.68 8.74 11.15
CA ALA A 14 7.53 9.85 10.22
C ALA A 14 6.41 9.58 9.19
N LEU A 15 6.34 8.37 8.65
CA LEU A 15 5.28 7.93 7.73
C LEU A 15 3.91 7.95 8.40
N ALA A 16 3.78 7.36 9.59
CA ALA A 16 2.52 7.35 10.33
C ALA A 16 2.05 8.77 10.68
N ARG A 17 2.98 9.66 11.04
CA ARG A 17 2.67 11.08 11.32
C ARG A 17 2.18 11.81 10.09
N ARG A 18 2.85 11.66 8.94
CA ARG A 18 2.40 12.25 7.66
C ARG A 18 1.03 11.73 7.26
N TYR A 19 0.80 10.42 7.37
CA TYR A 19 -0.49 9.79 7.09
C TYR A 19 -1.61 10.37 7.98
N ALA A 20 -1.34 10.48 9.28
CA ALA A 20 -2.28 11.06 10.24
C ALA A 20 -2.65 12.50 9.90
N SER A 21 -1.65 13.35 9.61
CA SER A 21 -1.87 14.75 9.23
C SER A 21 -2.71 14.88 7.96
N ALA A 22 -2.39 14.11 6.92
CA ALA A 22 -3.11 14.16 5.64
C ALA A 22 -4.60 13.77 5.78
N ARG A 23 -4.93 12.94 6.77
CA ARG A 23 -6.30 12.41 6.99
C ARG A 23 -7.00 12.99 8.22
N ARG A 24 -6.40 13.97 8.89
CA ARG A 24 -6.89 14.56 10.15
C ARG A 24 -7.20 13.52 11.24
N LEU A 25 -6.36 12.50 11.35
CA LEU A 25 -6.48 11.42 12.34
C LEU A 25 -5.53 11.64 13.52
N ARG A 26 -5.85 11.06 14.68
CA ARG A 26 -4.87 10.90 15.75
C ARG A 26 -3.82 9.86 15.34
N LEU A 27 -2.59 10.00 15.82
CA LEU A 27 -1.50 9.06 15.49
C LEU A 27 -1.86 7.60 15.80
N SER A 28 -2.51 7.32 16.94
CA SER A 28 -2.93 5.96 17.31
C SER A 28 -3.95 5.37 16.34
N GLN A 29 -4.86 6.19 15.80
CA GLN A 29 -5.84 5.77 14.80
C GLN A 29 -5.15 5.49 13.46
N ALA A 30 -4.24 6.38 13.05
CA ALA A 30 -3.43 6.19 11.84
C ALA A 30 -2.60 4.91 11.90
N VAL A 31 -1.90 4.65 13.01
CA VAL A 31 -1.14 3.41 13.20
C VAL A 31 -2.05 2.19 13.16
N SER A 32 -3.20 2.24 13.85
CA SER A 32 -4.17 1.12 13.84
C SER A 32 -4.70 0.84 12.42
N GLU A 33 -4.94 1.88 11.63
CA GLU A 33 -5.41 1.74 10.25
C GLU A 33 -4.31 1.22 9.32
N LEU A 34 -3.09 1.74 9.43
CA LEU A 34 -1.95 1.29 8.65
C LEU A 34 -1.60 -0.18 8.92
N VAL A 35 -1.66 -0.62 10.18
CA VAL A 35 -1.45 -2.03 10.55
C VAL A 35 -2.51 -2.93 9.88
N ARG A 36 -3.80 -2.57 9.97
CA ARG A 36 -4.86 -3.34 9.28
C ARG A 36 -4.63 -3.40 7.77
N ARG A 37 -4.37 -2.25 7.13
CA ARG A 37 -4.08 -2.18 5.69
C ARG A 37 -2.86 -3.00 5.30
N GLY A 38 -1.81 -3.00 6.13
CA GLY A 38 -0.61 -3.80 5.88
C GLY A 38 -0.88 -5.29 5.94
N LEU A 39 -1.74 -5.74 6.86
CA LEU A 39 -2.12 -7.15 6.99
C LEU A 39 -3.15 -7.59 5.93
N GLU A 40 -4.03 -6.68 5.49
CA GLU A 40 -5.01 -6.91 4.43
C GLU A 40 -4.43 -6.74 3.02
N SER A 41 -3.25 -6.11 2.91
CA SER A 41 -2.49 -5.93 1.67
C SER A 41 -1.93 -7.28 1.20
N ARG A 42 -2.80 -8.17 0.73
CA ARG A 42 -2.41 -9.15 -0.29
C ARG A 42 -2.07 -8.33 -1.53
N ARG A 43 -0.80 -8.25 -1.88
CA ARG A 43 -0.44 -7.85 -3.24
C ARG A 43 -0.99 -8.99 -4.12
N PRO A 44 -1.93 -8.72 -5.04
CA PRO A 44 -2.39 -9.75 -5.97
C PRO A 44 -1.22 -9.97 -6.93
N VAL A 45 -0.27 -10.80 -6.51
CA VAL A 45 0.89 -11.18 -7.27
C VAL A 45 1.09 -12.68 -7.10
N ARG A 46 1.51 -13.32 -8.19
CA ARG A 46 1.84 -14.74 -8.22
C ARG A 46 3.23 -14.90 -8.83
N GLU A 47 3.86 -16.03 -8.55
CA GLU A 47 5.12 -16.39 -9.18
C GLU A 47 4.83 -17.19 -10.46
N GLU A 48 5.31 -16.69 -11.60
CA GLU A 48 5.26 -17.38 -12.89
C GLU A 48 6.68 -17.49 -13.46
N ASN A 49 7.19 -18.71 -13.61
CA ASN A 49 8.52 -18.97 -14.17
C ASN A 49 9.66 -18.20 -13.46
N GLY A 50 9.57 -18.03 -12.14
CA GLY A 50 10.56 -17.27 -11.35
C GLY A 50 10.39 -15.74 -11.40
N LEU A 51 9.35 -15.23 -12.06
CA LEU A 51 8.99 -13.82 -12.09
C LEU A 51 7.76 -13.56 -11.21
N VAL A 52 7.82 -12.49 -10.40
CA VAL A 52 6.64 -12.00 -9.67
C VAL A 52 5.77 -11.20 -10.64
N VAL A 53 4.62 -11.74 -11.00
CA VAL A 53 3.65 -11.12 -11.90
C VAL A 53 2.40 -10.68 -11.15
N PHE A 54 1.69 -9.68 -11.65
CA PHE A 54 0.39 -9.28 -11.10
C PHE A 54 -0.66 -10.37 -11.35
N ASP A 55 -1.38 -10.73 -10.29
CA ASP A 55 -2.50 -11.68 -10.31
C ASP A 55 -3.80 -10.92 -10.60
N LEU A 56 -3.99 -10.60 -11.88
CA LEU A 56 -5.15 -9.85 -12.36
C LEU A 56 -6.33 -10.80 -12.65
N PRO A 57 -7.59 -10.31 -12.51
CA PRO A 57 -8.77 -11.00 -13.03
C PRO A 57 -8.59 -11.38 -14.52
N SER A 58 -9.12 -12.53 -14.93
CA SER A 58 -8.95 -13.06 -16.29
C SER A 58 -9.51 -12.18 -17.40
N ASP A 59 -10.42 -11.28 -17.06
CA ASP A 59 -11.07 -10.31 -17.94
C ASP A 59 -10.34 -8.95 -17.98
N SER A 60 -9.17 -8.84 -17.34
CA SER A 60 -8.38 -7.61 -17.35
C SER A 60 -7.84 -7.31 -18.76
N PRO A 61 -7.94 -6.05 -19.24
CA PRO A 61 -7.43 -5.69 -20.55
C PRO A 61 -5.90 -5.76 -20.59
N PRO A 62 -5.29 -6.12 -21.73
CA PRO A 62 -3.85 -6.04 -21.89
C PRO A 62 -3.39 -4.58 -21.86
N VAL A 63 -2.20 -4.34 -21.30
CA VAL A 63 -1.53 -3.05 -21.40
C VAL A 63 -1.06 -2.85 -22.84
N THR A 64 -1.45 -1.73 -23.45
CA THR A 64 -1.11 -1.38 -24.83
C THR A 64 0.02 -0.34 -24.90
N PRO A 65 0.71 -0.20 -26.05
CA PRO A 65 1.69 0.88 -26.25
C PRO A 65 1.11 2.29 -26.08
N GLU A 66 -0.18 2.48 -26.37
CA GLU A 66 -0.92 3.71 -26.11
C GLU A 66 -1.03 4.01 -24.60
N ASP A 67 -1.27 2.99 -23.78
CA ASP A 67 -1.33 3.14 -22.32
C ASP A 67 0.01 3.58 -21.74
N VAL A 68 1.12 3.04 -22.27
CA VAL A 68 2.48 3.42 -21.86
C VAL A 68 2.77 4.88 -22.24
N ARG A 69 2.49 5.26 -23.49
CA ARG A 69 2.69 6.66 -23.94
C ARG A 69 1.94 7.66 -23.08
N ARG A 70 0.69 7.36 -22.73
CA ARG A 70 -0.13 8.23 -21.87
C ARG A 70 0.45 8.38 -20.46
N ALA A 71 1.06 7.34 -19.90
CA ALA A 71 1.60 7.38 -18.55
C ALA A 71 2.94 8.14 -18.46
N ASP A 72 3.73 8.16 -19.53
CA ASP A 72 5.00 8.89 -19.59
C ASP A 72 4.83 10.42 -19.79
N GLU A 73 3.64 10.87 -20.17
CA GLU A 73 3.31 12.29 -20.39
C GLU A 73 2.90 13.04 -19.10
N ASP A 74 2.68 12.33 -17.97
CA ASP A 74 2.35 12.86 -16.64
C ASP A 74 3.60 13.12 -15.76
#